data_AF-A0A7X3VI38-F1
#
_entry.id   AF-A0A7X3VI38-F1
#
_cell.length_a   1.000
_cell.length_b   1.000
_cell.length_c   1.000
_cell.angle_alpha   90.00
_cell.angle_beta   90.00
_cell.angle_gamma   90.00
#
_symmetry.space_group_name_H-M   'P 1'
#
loop_
_entity.id
_entity.type
_entity.pdbx_description
1 polymer ?
#
loop_
_entity_poly.entity_id
_entity_poly.type
_entity_poly.pdbx_seq_one_letter_code
_entity_poly.pdbx_strand_id
1 'polypeptide(L)'
;MREIPNIAPPEGKLGVLLPGLGAVSTTFIAGVEAVKKGKAEPIGSLTQIGHVRLGKRTEDRNPLIKELVPLTDISNLVYGGWDIYEDNCY
;
A
#
# COMPACT_ATOMS: atom_id res chain seq x y z
N MET A 1 24.27 22.56 -5.57
CA MET A 1 23.85 21.14 -5.51
C MET A 1 22.70 21.07 -4.52
N ARG A 2 21.55 20.48 -4.85
CA ARG A 2 20.48 20.30 -3.85
C ARG A 2 20.88 19.19 -2.91
N GLU A 3 20.68 19.40 -1.61
CA GLU A 3 20.86 18.36 -0.60
C GLU A 3 19.87 17.23 -0.89
N ILE A 4 20.35 15.97 -0.91
CA ILE A 4 19.49 14.81 -1.11
C ILE A 4 18.81 14.54 0.24
N PRO A 5 17.48 14.63 0.34
CA PRO A 5 16.80 14.37 1.60
C PRO A 5 17.06 12.92 2.02
N ASN A 6 17.48 12.71 3.27
CA ASN A 6 17.49 11.38 3.87
C ASN A 6 16.05 10.97 4.19
N ILE A 7 15.55 9.91 3.55
CA ILE A 7 14.19 9.41 3.76
C ILE A 7 14.29 8.24 4.73
N ALA A 8 13.78 8.43 5.95
CA ALA A 8 13.75 7.38 6.96
C ALA A 8 12.82 6.22 6.52
N PRO A 9 13.16 4.97 6.85
CA PRO A 9 12.28 3.84 6.58
C PRO A 9 11.04 3.88 7.50
N PRO A 10 9.93 3.28 7.07
CA PRO A 10 8.76 3.14 7.92
C PRO A 10 9.02 2.09 9.01
N GLU A 11 8.61 2.41 10.23
CA GLU A 11 8.74 1.54 11.39
C GLU A 11 7.37 1.27 12.04
N GLY A 12 7.15 0.05 12.52
CA GLY A 12 5.94 -0.33 13.22
C GLY A 12 4.70 -0.49 12.33
N LYS A 13 3.52 -0.33 12.93
CA LYS A 13 2.21 -0.48 12.25
C LYS A 13 1.75 0.85 11.68
N LEU A 14 1.20 0.82 10.47
CA LEU A 14 0.58 2.00 9.85
C LEU A 14 -0.93 1.94 10.05
N GLY A 15 -1.47 2.90 10.81
CA GLY A 15 -2.90 3.05 11.00
C GLY A 15 -3.58 3.70 9.80
N VAL A 16 -4.61 3.06 9.26
CA VAL A 16 -5.50 3.60 8.22
C VAL A 16 -6.89 3.81 8.82
N LEU A 17 -7.32 5.07 8.92
CA LEU A 17 -8.64 5.43 9.42
C LEU A 17 -9.59 5.71 8.26
N LEU A 18 -10.69 4.95 8.21
CA LEU A 18 -11.66 4.97 7.11
C LEU A 18 -13.00 5.58 7.59
N PRO A 19 -13.31 6.84 7.22
CA PRO A 19 -14.63 7.42 7.43
C PRO A 19 -15.61 6.86 6.39
N GLY A 20 -16.55 6.03 6.84
CA GLY A 20 -17.44 5.25 6.01
C GLY A 20 -16.85 3.87 5.70
N LEU A 21 -17.57 2.82 6.12
CA LEU A 21 -17.29 1.40 5.91
C LEU A 21 -18.21 0.81 4.84
N GLY A 22 -18.42 1.56 3.77
CA GLY A 22 -19.14 1.11 2.58
C GLY A 22 -18.27 0.27 1.63
N ALA A 23 -18.75 0.08 0.40
CA ALA A 23 -18.17 -0.84 -0.59
C ALA A 23 -16.66 -0.69 -0.82
N VAL A 24 -16.14 0.55 -0.89
CA VAL A 24 -14.71 0.78 -1.13
C VAL A 24 -13.87 0.38 0.09
N SER A 25 -14.26 0.82 1.27
CA SER A 25 -13.53 0.55 2.52
C SER A 25 -13.51 -0.93 2.86
N THR A 26 -14.65 -1.63 2.76
CA THR A 26 -14.73 -3.07 3.03
C THR A 26 -13.97 -3.88 1.98
N THR A 27 -14.05 -3.51 0.70
CA THR A 27 -13.27 -4.17 -0.37
C THR A 27 -11.77 -3.93 -0.20
N PHE A 28 -11.35 -2.73 0.21
CA PHE A 28 -9.96 -2.42 0.51
C PHE A 28 -9.44 -3.30 1.66
N ILE A 29 -10.18 -3.36 2.78
CA ILE A 29 -9.81 -4.20 3.93
C ILE A 29 -9.75 -5.68 3.50
N ALA A 30 -10.80 -6.20 2.87
CA ALA A 30 -10.88 -7.60 2.45
C ALA A 30 -9.78 -7.98 1.45
N GLY A 31 -9.54 -7.12 0.45
CA GLY A 31 -8.51 -7.33 -0.57
C GLY A 31 -7.10 -7.36 0.04
N VAL A 32 -6.79 -6.41 0.93
CA VAL A 32 -5.51 -6.41 1.63
C VAL A 32 -5.36 -7.62 2.55
N GLU A 33 -6.39 -7.98 3.32
CA GLU A 33 -6.35 -9.15 4.20
C GLU A 33 -6.21 -10.46 3.43
N ALA A 34 -6.77 -10.55 2.22
CA ALA A 34 -6.54 -11.69 1.33
C ALA A 34 -5.08 -11.77 0.87
N VAL A 35 -4.47 -10.65 0.48
CA VAL A 35 -3.05 -10.57 0.11
C VAL A 35 -2.15 -10.94 1.29
N LYS A 36 -2.40 -10.39 2.49
CA LYS A 36 -1.64 -10.73 3.72
C LYS A 36 -1.68 -12.21 4.04
N LYS A 37 -2.81 -12.89 3.78
CA LYS A 37 -3.00 -14.33 4.01
C LYS A 37 -2.45 -15.19 2.87
N GLY A 38 -1.81 -14.60 1.85
CA GLY A 38 -1.30 -15.33 0.68
C GLY A 38 -2.42 -15.94 -0.18
N LYS A 39 -3.64 -15.42 -0.09
CA LYS A 39 -4.82 -15.92 -0.84
C LYS A 39 -5.08 -15.16 -2.13
N ALA A 40 -4.41 -14.04 -2.35
CA ALA A 40 -4.55 -13.19 -3.52
C ALA A 40 -3.25 -12.44 -3.82
N GLU A 41 -3.10 -12.01 -5.06
CA GLU A 41 -2.05 -11.06 -5.47
C GLU A 41 -2.59 -9.62 -5.44
N PRO A 42 -1.76 -8.60 -5.16
CA PRO A 42 -2.17 -7.20 -5.10
C PRO A 42 -2.35 -6.58 -6.50
N ILE A 43 -3.09 -7.25 -7.38
CA ILE A 43 -3.31 -6.82 -8.77
C ILE A 43 -4.03 -5.46 -8.78
N GLY A 44 -3.54 -4.55 -9.62
CA GLY A 44 -4.02 -3.17 -9.72
C GLY A 44 -3.40 -2.21 -8.71
N SER A 45 -2.62 -2.69 -7.73
CA SER A 45 -1.94 -1.82 -6.77
C SER A 45 -0.62 -1.28 -7.33
N LEU A 46 -0.63 -0.01 -7.74
CA LEU A 46 0.55 0.65 -8.31
C LEU A 46 1.78 0.55 -7.39
N THR A 47 1.62 0.74 -6.09
CA THR A 47 2.76 0.71 -5.15
C THR A 47 3.34 -0.69 -4.98
N GLN A 48 2.53 -1.74 -5.17
CA GLN A 48 2.95 -3.12 -4.92
C GLN A 48 3.51 -3.83 -6.17
N ILE A 49 3.00 -3.48 -7.36
CA ILE A 49 3.34 -4.16 -8.62
C ILE A 49 3.79 -3.20 -9.74
N GLY A 50 3.73 -1.89 -9.51
CA GLY A 50 4.14 -0.88 -10.49
C GLY A 50 5.66 -0.74 -10.56
N HIS A 51 6.18 -0.49 -11.76
CA HIS A 51 7.58 -0.21 -12.01
C HIS A 51 7.82 1.27 -12.31
N VAL A 52 9.00 1.78 -11.94
CA VAL A 52 9.44 3.14 -12.28
C VAL A 52 10.64 3.06 -13.20
N ARG A 53 10.56 3.71 -14.37
CA ARG A 53 11.70 3.83 -15.28
C ARG A 53 12.66 4.89 -14.78
N LEU A 54 13.92 4.50 -14.58
CA LEU A 54 15.01 5.38 -14.23
C LEU A 54 16.00 5.50 -15.40
N GLY A 55 16.54 6.69 -15.63
CA GLY A 55 17.54 6.92 -16.66
C GLY A 55 17.00 6.87 -18.10
N LYS A 56 17.88 6.53 -19.05
CA LYS A 56 17.54 6.49 -20.49
C LYS A 56 16.77 5.22 -20.85
N ARG A 57 15.99 5.26 -21.93
CA ARG A 57 15.21 4.12 -22.43
C ARG A 57 16.07 2.88 -22.75
N THR A 58 17.35 3.06 -23.02
CA THR A 58 18.30 1.99 -23.37
C THR A 58 18.96 1.33 -22.16
N GLU A 59 18.76 1.86 -20.95
CA GLU A 59 19.44 1.37 -19.73
C GLU A 59 18.67 0.25 -19.02
N ASP A 60 17.44 -0.05 -19.45
CA ASP A 60 16.53 -1.07 -18.88
C ASP A 60 16.41 -1.05 -17.34
N ARG A 61 16.51 0.13 -16.74
CA ARG A 61 16.40 0.32 -15.29
C ARG A 61 14.94 0.58 -14.91
N ASN A 62 14.20 -0.49 -14.65
CA ASN A 62 12.78 -0.45 -14.31
C ASN A 62 12.49 -1.23 -13.02
N PRO A 63 12.97 -0.81 -11.83
CA PRO A 63 12.66 -1.49 -10.56
C PRO A 63 11.18 -1.36 -10.17
N LEU A 64 10.70 -2.24 -9.29
CA LEU A 64 9.40 -2.05 -8.62
C LEU A 64 9.43 -0.82 -7.72
N ILE A 65 8.30 -0.13 -7.60
CA ILE A 65 8.16 1.05 -6.73
C ILE A 65 8.56 0.71 -5.28
N LYS A 66 8.04 -0.41 -4.75
CA LYS A 66 8.34 -0.87 -3.38
C LYS A 66 9.79 -1.28 -3.14
N GLU A 67 10.57 -1.55 -4.19
CA GLU A 67 12.01 -1.85 -4.11
C GLU A 67 12.86 -0.58 -4.20
N LEU A 68 12.29 0.50 -4.75
CA LEU A 68 12.98 1.76 -4.99
C LEU A 68 12.84 2.74 -3.81
N VAL A 69 11.67 2.77 -3.17
CA VAL A 69 11.37 3.70 -2.07
C VAL A 69 10.95 2.94 -0.81
N PRO A 70 11.31 3.44 0.39
CA PRO A 70 10.99 2.77 1.64
C PRO A 70 9.50 2.92 1.96
N LEU A 71 8.70 1.95 1.53
CA LEU A 71 7.25 1.89 1.79
C LEU A 71 6.94 0.94 2.95
N THR A 72 5.86 1.24 3.65
CA THR A 72 5.31 0.32 4.66
C THR A 72 4.95 -1.00 4.00
N ASP A 73 5.37 -2.11 4.61
CA ASP A 73 4.90 -3.43 4.19
C ASP A 73 3.37 -3.52 4.33
N ILE A 74 2.72 -4.09 3.32
CA ILE A 74 1.27 -4.26 3.32
C ILE A 74 0.78 -5.05 4.54
N SER A 75 1.61 -5.94 5.11
CA SER A 75 1.35 -6.69 6.33
C SER A 75 1.20 -5.80 7.57
N ASN A 76 1.81 -4.62 7.57
CA ASN A 76 1.86 -3.72 8.72
C ASN A 76 0.67 -2.74 8.76
N LEU A 77 -0.21 -2.79 7.76
CA LEU A 77 -1.45 -2.00 7.76
C LEU A 77 -2.40 -2.49 8.85
N VAL A 78 -2.89 -1.57 9.68
CA VAL A 78 -3.99 -1.79 10.62
C VAL A 78 -5.09 -0.78 10.39
N TYR A 79 -6.33 -1.17 10.64
CA TYR A 79 -7.50 -0.39 10.26
C TYR A 79 -8.29 0.05 11.48
N GLY A 80 -8.83 1.26 11.40
CA GLY A 80 -9.93 1.73 12.22
C GLY A 80 -10.90 2.52 11.33
N GLY A 81 -12.07 2.85 11.84
CA GLY A 81 -13.04 3.60 11.06
C GLY A 81 -14.33 3.83 11.83
N TRP A 82 -15.26 4.49 11.15
CA TRP A 82 -16.61 4.75 11.65
C TRP A 82 -17.58 4.74 10.47
N ASP A 83 -18.82 4.35 10.73
CA ASP A 83 -19.94 4.46 9.80
C ASP A 83 -21.19 4.89 10.59
N ILE A 84 -22.19 5.40 9.89
CA ILE A 84 -23.52 5.70 10.44
C ILE A 84 -24.36 4.42 10.64
N TYR A 85 -24.00 3.34 9.94
CA TYR A 85 -24.62 2.04 10.09
C TYR A 85 -23.91 1.20 11.17
N GLU A 86 -24.69 0.38 11.89
CA GLU A 86 -24.18 -0.47 12.98
C GLU A 86 -23.64 -1.83 12.50
N ASP A 87 -23.72 -2.10 11.20
CA ASP A 87 -23.25 -3.34 10.59
C ASP A 87 -21.72 -3.49 10.71
N ASN A 88 -21.26 -4.74 10.72
CA ASN A 88 -19.84 -5.06 10.68
C ASN A 88 -19.35 -5.25 9.22
N CYS A 89 -18.03 -5.40 9.03
CA CYS A 89 -17.41 -5.50 7.71
C CYS A 89 -17.32 -6.93 7.13
N TYR A 90 -18.15 -7.88 7.57
CA TYR A 90 -18.16 -9.27 7.09
C TYR A 90 -19.22 -9.49 6.00
#